data_AF-A0AA36IXE8-F1
#
_entry.id   AF-A0AA36IXE8-F1
#
_cell.length_a   1.000
_cell.length_b   1.000
_cell.length_c   1.000
_cell.angle_alpha   90.00
_cell.angle_beta   90.00
_cell.angle_gamma   90.00
#
_symmetry.space_group_name_H-M   'P 1'
#
loop_
_entity.id
_entity.type
_entity.pdbx_description
1 polymer ?
#
loop_
_entity_poly.entity_id
_entity_poly.type
_entity_poly.pdbx_seq_one_letter_code
_entity_poly.pdbx_strand_id
1 'polypeptide(L)'
;MAFSGRHSVRRLAPCLWQSRHFARPVCLSDREKRQLVVRGQNVPVSDEFWEYVADEQSVKDAEVYRTCLIVQCVAWLTGQQTCSDQWAECLTANMPMAVCVCVWTGRNNTENYVGTVKYPIGAIGPLKVNGEYANREYVVPMATHEGALLASYSRGAKAITAGGGVTTRIKTRCMVRAPVFIFDNIADANDFYRWAHQADTQAAVKDTLHKNIGHLTEEHTRLRVFQTDRKVHISVGIDSQDAAGQNKVTYAGDLMMRYMK
;
A
#
# COMPACT_ATOMS: atom_id res chain seq x y z
N MET A 1 19.81 18.92 -53.15
CA MET A 1 20.98 19.32 -52.34
C MET A 1 20.88 18.64 -51.00
N ALA A 2 21.84 17.77 -50.70
CA ALA A 2 21.92 17.01 -49.46
C ALA A 2 22.30 17.93 -48.28
N PHE A 3 21.69 17.70 -47.12
CA PHE A 3 22.28 18.07 -45.83
C PHE A 3 22.25 16.86 -44.92
N SER A 4 23.40 16.22 -44.82
CA SER A 4 23.75 15.22 -43.83
C SER A 4 23.94 15.89 -42.46
N GLY A 5 23.18 15.48 -41.45
CA GLY A 5 23.40 15.90 -40.06
C GLY A 5 23.11 14.74 -39.12
N ARG A 6 24.14 14.01 -38.72
CA ARG A 6 24.06 12.95 -37.70
C ARG A 6 23.61 13.57 -36.37
N HIS A 7 22.41 13.24 -35.90
CA HIS A 7 22.05 13.49 -34.50
C HIS A 7 22.83 12.50 -33.62
N SER A 8 23.90 12.99 -33.00
CA SER A 8 24.58 12.27 -31.93
C SER A 8 23.65 12.22 -30.72
N VAL A 9 23.19 11.03 -30.36
CA VAL A 9 22.67 10.75 -29.02
C VAL A 9 23.84 10.98 -28.07
N ARG A 10 23.87 12.13 -27.39
CA ARG A 10 24.81 12.35 -26.28
C ARG A 10 24.45 11.35 -25.19
N ARG A 11 25.22 10.26 -25.09
CA ARG A 11 25.32 9.48 -23.86
C ARG A 11 25.70 10.46 -22.76
N LEU A 12 24.84 10.63 -21.76
CA LEU A 12 25.24 11.25 -20.49
C LEU A 12 26.43 10.44 -19.98
N ALA A 13 27.58 11.09 -19.86
CA ALA A 13 28.75 10.50 -19.23
C ALA A 13 28.34 10.07 -17.81
N PRO A 14 28.81 8.92 -17.30
CA PRO A 14 28.63 8.59 -15.90
C PRO A 14 29.34 9.69 -15.10
N CYS A 15 28.54 10.53 -14.43
CA CYS A 15 29.05 11.45 -13.44
C CYS A 15 29.65 10.63 -12.30
N LEU A 16 30.95 10.36 -12.40
CA LEU A 16 31.82 9.96 -11.29
C LEU A 16 31.88 11.13 -10.31
N TRP A 17 30.80 11.34 -9.57
CA TRP A 17 30.79 12.22 -8.40
C TRP A 17 31.26 11.40 -7.20
N GLN A 18 32.57 11.16 -7.13
CA GLN A 18 33.22 10.72 -5.90
C GLN A 18 33.21 11.90 -4.93
N SER A 19 32.14 12.04 -4.15
CA SER A 19 32.09 12.96 -3.02
C SER A 19 32.99 12.44 -1.89
N ARG A 20 34.25 12.89 -1.88
CA ARG A 20 35.23 12.65 -0.80
C ARG A 20 34.80 13.16 0.59
N HIS A 21 33.60 13.71 0.74
CA HIS A 21 33.05 14.18 2.02
C HIS A 21 31.75 13.47 2.48
N PHE A 22 31.24 12.48 1.73
CA PHE A 22 30.13 11.62 2.17
C PHE A 22 30.53 10.13 2.35
N ALA A 23 31.83 9.84 2.43
CA ALA A 23 32.37 8.49 2.54
C ALA A 23 32.40 7.94 3.98
N ARG A 24 31.30 8.02 4.72
CA ARG A 24 31.09 7.11 5.84
C ARG A 24 29.82 6.30 5.56
N PRO A 25 29.94 5.00 5.22
CA PRO A 25 28.79 4.12 5.14
C PRO A 25 27.99 4.24 6.44
N VAL A 26 26.69 4.50 6.34
CA VAL A 26 25.83 4.74 7.51
C VAL A 26 25.65 3.46 8.33
N CYS A 27 25.83 2.28 7.71
CA CYS A 27 25.88 0.98 8.33
C CYS A 27 27.01 0.15 7.70
N LEU A 28 27.90 -0.42 8.52
CA LEU A 28 28.73 -1.56 8.14
C LEU A 28 28.22 -2.77 8.94
N SER A 29 27.75 -3.80 8.24
CA SER A 29 27.42 -5.09 8.83
C SER A 29 28.66 -5.97 8.83
N ASP A 30 29.15 -6.37 10.00
CA ASP A 30 30.16 -7.43 10.12
C ASP A 30 29.46 -8.72 10.55
N ARG A 31 29.30 -9.66 9.60
CA ARG A 31 28.57 -10.90 9.81
C ARG A 31 29.29 -11.85 10.78
N GLU A 32 30.61 -11.81 10.86
CA GLU A 32 31.37 -12.63 11.81
C GLU A 32 31.17 -12.14 13.26
N LYS A 33 30.96 -10.82 13.44
CA LYS A 33 30.76 -10.21 14.76
C LYS A 33 29.30 -10.02 15.17
N ARG A 34 28.32 -10.31 14.28
CA ARG A 34 26.87 -10.09 14.49
C ARG A 34 26.54 -8.66 14.98
N GLN A 35 27.25 -7.65 14.45
CA GLN A 35 27.13 -6.27 14.90
C GLN A 35 26.83 -5.32 13.74
N LEU A 36 25.93 -4.37 13.99
CA LEU A 36 25.72 -3.22 13.11
C LEU A 36 26.52 -2.04 13.65
N VAL A 37 27.37 -1.45 12.80
CA VAL A 37 28.07 -0.21 13.15
C VAL A 37 27.33 0.96 12.53
N VAL A 38 26.57 1.70 13.36
CA VAL A 38 25.82 2.89 12.94
C VAL A 38 26.57 4.13 13.38
N ARG A 39 27.05 4.95 12.44
CA ARG A 39 27.85 6.17 12.73
C ARG A 39 29.06 5.92 13.66
N GLY A 40 29.64 4.73 13.61
CA GLY A 40 30.79 4.35 14.46
C GLY A 40 30.42 3.81 15.84
N GLN A 41 29.14 3.60 16.13
CA GLN A 41 28.66 2.95 17.36
C GLN A 41 28.16 1.54 17.07
N ASN A 42 28.53 0.59 17.93
CA ASN A 42 28.09 -0.80 17.84
C ASN A 42 26.67 -0.92 18.39
N VAL A 43 25.74 -1.36 17.56
CA VAL A 43 24.36 -1.65 17.94
C VAL A 43 24.21 -3.17 18.04
N PRO A 44 23.87 -3.72 19.22
CA PRO A 44 23.58 -5.14 19.35
C PRO A 44 22.27 -5.47 18.63
N VAL A 45 22.26 -6.58 17.89
CA VAL A 45 21.10 -7.03 17.12
C VAL A 45 20.79 -8.48 17.50
N SER A 46 19.51 -8.83 17.59
CA SER A 46 19.07 -10.18 17.93
C SER A 46 19.44 -11.18 16.82
N ASP A 47 19.59 -12.45 17.20
CA ASP A 47 19.95 -13.51 16.26
C ASP A 47 18.91 -13.70 15.14
N GLU A 48 17.64 -13.43 15.45
CA GLU A 48 16.53 -13.42 14.49
C GLU A 48 16.77 -12.46 13.30
N PHE A 49 17.48 -11.34 13.51
CA PHE A 49 17.78 -10.40 12.43
C PHE A 49 18.63 -11.03 11.32
N TRP A 50 19.56 -11.92 11.67
CA TRP A 50 20.50 -12.51 10.72
C TRP A 50 19.91 -13.65 9.90
N GLU A 51 18.77 -14.21 10.31
CA GLU A 51 18.05 -15.24 9.54
C GLU A 51 17.30 -14.65 8.33
N TYR A 52 16.92 -13.36 8.38
CA TYR A 52 16.11 -12.70 7.35
C TYR A 52 16.91 -11.86 6.34
N VAL A 53 18.22 -11.70 6.51
CA VAL A 53 19.06 -10.90 5.61
C VAL A 53 19.64 -11.78 4.49
N ALA A 54 19.15 -11.59 3.28
CA ALA A 54 19.46 -12.38 2.08
C ALA A 54 20.82 -12.03 1.43
N ASP A 55 21.91 -12.06 2.19
CA ASP A 55 23.29 -11.74 1.76
C ASP A 55 23.73 -10.26 1.89
N GLU A 56 25.00 -10.08 2.25
CA GLU A 56 25.67 -8.81 2.57
C GLU A 56 25.89 -7.90 1.34
N GLN A 57 25.99 -8.50 0.16
CA GLN A 57 26.20 -7.81 -1.12
C GLN A 57 24.89 -7.19 -1.61
N SER A 58 23.78 -7.91 -1.47
CA SER A 58 22.41 -7.47 -1.75
C SER A 58 21.99 -6.28 -0.88
N VAL A 59 22.45 -6.23 0.37
CA VAL A 59 22.25 -5.08 1.28
C VAL A 59 23.09 -3.88 0.83
N LYS A 60 24.38 -4.07 0.56
CA LYS A 60 25.28 -2.99 0.09
C LYS A 60 24.83 -2.40 -1.25
N ASP A 61 24.40 -3.24 -2.20
CA ASP A 61 23.99 -2.81 -3.53
C ASP A 61 22.59 -2.18 -3.53
N ALA A 62 21.67 -2.61 -2.66
CA ALA A 62 20.33 -2.02 -2.56
C ALA A 62 20.29 -0.73 -1.72
N GLU A 63 21.06 -0.64 -0.63
CA GLU A 63 21.06 0.52 0.28
C GLU A 63 21.73 1.75 -0.33
N VAL A 64 22.86 1.57 -1.02
CA VAL A 64 23.60 2.69 -1.63
C VAL A 64 22.87 3.20 -2.87
N TYR A 65 22.37 2.32 -3.75
CA TYR A 65 21.66 2.76 -4.95
C TYR A 65 20.32 3.44 -4.64
N ARG A 66 19.53 2.91 -3.70
CA ARG A 66 18.21 3.50 -3.39
C ARG A 66 18.33 4.81 -2.64
N THR A 67 19.28 4.92 -1.71
CA THR A 67 19.53 6.19 -1.00
C THR A 67 20.05 7.25 -1.95
N CYS A 68 20.96 6.90 -2.88
CA CYS A 68 21.42 7.82 -3.93
C CYS A 68 20.29 8.24 -4.88
N LEU A 69 19.39 7.32 -5.26
CA LEU A 69 18.25 7.64 -6.13
C LEU A 69 17.26 8.60 -5.43
N ILE A 70 16.96 8.38 -4.16
CA ILE A 70 16.13 9.28 -3.34
C ILE A 70 16.72 10.69 -3.32
N VAL A 71 18.02 10.81 -3.02
CA VAL A 71 18.72 12.10 -2.97
C VAL A 71 18.72 12.79 -4.35
N GLN A 72 18.92 12.03 -5.43
CA GLN A 72 18.84 12.56 -6.80
C GLN A 72 17.42 13.03 -7.17
N CYS A 73 16.38 12.28 -6.80
CA CYS A 73 14.99 12.69 -7.02
C CYS A 73 14.66 13.99 -6.28
N VAL A 74 15.09 14.12 -5.02
CA VAL A 74 14.88 15.34 -4.22
C VAL A 74 15.67 16.53 -4.80
N ALA A 75 16.93 16.32 -5.19
CA ALA A 75 17.76 17.36 -5.81
C ALA A 75 17.15 17.85 -7.14
N TRP A 76 16.62 16.93 -7.95
CA TRP A 76 15.93 17.28 -9.19
C TRP A 76 14.63 18.07 -8.94
N LEU A 77 13.79 17.64 -8.00
CA LEU A 77 12.52 18.31 -7.67
C LEU A 77 12.72 19.73 -7.13
N THR A 78 13.80 19.98 -6.41
CA THR A 78 14.09 21.28 -5.79
C THR A 78 14.85 22.23 -6.71
N GLY A 79 15.24 21.79 -7.91
CA GLY A 79 16.10 22.56 -8.82
C GLY A 79 17.50 22.82 -8.26
N GLN A 80 17.85 22.21 -7.13
CA GLN A 80 19.13 22.37 -6.46
C GLN A 80 20.09 21.28 -6.95
N GLN A 81 21.14 21.67 -7.68
CA GLN A 81 22.26 20.77 -8.02
C GLN A 81 23.09 20.37 -6.77
N THR A 82 22.92 21.09 -5.66
CA THR A 82 23.57 20.85 -4.38
C THR A 82 22.51 21.01 -3.30
N CYS A 83 22.19 19.94 -2.58
CA CYS A 83 21.27 20.00 -1.45
C CYS A 83 21.81 21.05 -0.47
N SER A 84 21.11 22.18 -0.27
CA SER A 84 21.49 23.10 0.80
C SER A 84 21.37 22.35 2.13
N ASP A 85 22.42 22.41 2.97
CA ASP A 85 22.62 21.55 4.15
C ASP A 85 21.37 21.45 5.06
N GLN A 86 20.56 22.51 5.17
CA GLN A 86 19.37 22.55 6.02
C GLN A 86 18.27 21.55 5.64
N TRP A 87 18.06 21.27 4.35
CA TRP A 87 16.98 20.37 3.90
C TRP A 87 17.40 18.91 3.97
N ALA A 88 18.64 18.62 3.56
CA ALA A 88 19.24 17.29 3.73
C ALA A 88 19.27 16.91 5.21
N GLU A 89 19.64 17.84 6.10
CA GLU A 89 19.62 17.62 7.55
C GLU A 89 18.20 17.41 8.08
N CYS A 90 17.18 18.15 7.65
CA CYS A 90 15.81 17.90 8.13
C CYS A 90 15.28 16.51 7.75
N LEU A 91 15.65 15.99 6.58
CA LEU A 91 15.32 14.63 6.14
C LEU A 91 16.20 13.57 6.81
N THR A 92 17.50 13.82 7.00
CA THR A 92 18.46 12.82 7.51
C THR A 92 18.64 12.83 9.04
N ALA A 93 18.60 13.98 9.70
CA ALA A 93 18.67 14.12 11.16
C ALA A 93 17.43 13.56 11.86
N ASN A 94 16.30 13.51 11.15
CA ASN A 94 15.08 12.86 11.60
C ASN A 94 14.98 11.37 11.22
N MET A 95 15.96 10.79 10.53
CA MET A 95 15.94 9.40 10.06
C MET A 95 16.97 8.46 10.73
N PRO A 96 17.01 8.31 12.08
CA PRO A 96 17.87 7.29 12.69
C PRO A 96 17.32 5.85 12.59
N MET A 97 16.06 5.64 12.15
CA MET A 97 15.41 4.32 12.07
C MET A 97 15.04 3.85 10.63
N ALA A 98 15.56 4.52 9.60
CA ALA A 98 15.05 4.40 8.23
C ALA A 98 15.57 3.19 7.41
N VAL A 99 16.48 2.38 7.95
CA VAL A 99 17.17 1.36 7.14
C VAL A 99 16.27 0.15 6.84
N CYS A 100 15.52 -0.34 7.82
CA CYS A 100 14.61 -1.49 7.62
C CYS A 100 13.35 -1.11 6.82
N VAL A 101 12.89 0.15 6.93
CA VAL A 101 11.64 0.63 6.31
C VAL A 101 11.79 0.84 4.79
N CYS A 102 12.91 1.40 4.33
CA CYS A 102 13.11 1.77 2.92
C CYS A 102 13.16 0.57 1.95
N VAL A 103 13.57 -0.62 2.41
CA VAL A 103 13.62 -1.82 1.57
C VAL A 103 12.21 -2.35 1.28
N TRP A 104 11.32 -2.27 2.27
CA TRP A 104 9.95 -2.79 2.20
C TRP A 104 8.99 -1.82 1.50
N THR A 105 9.07 -0.52 1.79
CA THR A 105 8.15 0.50 1.24
C THR A 105 8.29 0.68 -0.27
N GLY A 106 9.50 0.57 -0.82
CA GLY A 106 9.74 0.85 -2.24
C GLY A 106 9.34 -0.25 -3.23
N ARG A 107 8.98 -1.46 -2.77
CA ARG A 107 8.69 -2.58 -3.70
C ARG A 107 7.22 -2.68 -4.12
N ASN A 108 6.27 -2.34 -3.25
CA ASN A 108 4.83 -2.53 -3.53
C ASN A 108 3.92 -1.42 -2.95
N ASN A 109 4.46 -0.34 -2.37
CA ASN A 109 3.66 0.67 -1.69
C ASN A 109 3.73 2.06 -2.34
N THR A 110 4.86 2.44 -2.91
CA THR A 110 5.03 3.76 -3.53
C THR A 110 6.10 3.74 -4.61
N GLU A 111 5.81 4.39 -5.72
CA GLU A 111 6.76 4.72 -6.78
C GLU A 111 7.50 6.03 -6.43
N ASN A 112 8.64 6.29 -7.09
CA ASN A 112 9.42 7.53 -6.92
C ASN A 112 9.62 7.92 -5.45
N TYR A 113 10.03 6.95 -4.64
CA TYR A 113 10.19 7.13 -3.21
C TYR A 113 11.21 8.24 -2.93
N VAL A 114 10.77 9.28 -2.21
CA VAL A 114 11.62 10.42 -1.80
C VAL A 114 11.88 10.44 -0.29
N GLY A 115 11.19 9.60 0.47
CA GLY A 115 11.29 9.53 1.93
C GLY A 115 9.97 9.10 2.58
N THR A 116 9.94 9.15 3.92
CA THR A 116 8.75 8.87 4.73
C THR A 116 8.34 10.10 5.51
N VAL A 117 7.05 10.19 5.84
CA VAL A 117 6.52 11.20 6.75
C VAL A 117 6.41 10.61 8.16
N LYS A 118 6.84 11.38 9.17
CA LYS A 118 6.60 11.02 10.57
C LYS A 118 5.18 11.42 10.96
N TYR A 119 4.46 10.51 11.59
CA TYR A 119 3.10 10.76 12.07
C TYR A 119 3.01 10.42 13.56
N PRO A 120 2.48 11.31 14.43
CA PRO A 120 2.29 11.00 15.84
C PRO A 120 1.29 9.87 16.02
N ILE A 121 1.65 8.90 16.87
CA ILE A 121 0.79 7.76 17.21
C ILE A 121 0.58 7.77 18.71
N GLY A 122 -0.69 7.75 19.12
CA GLY A 122 -1.10 7.57 20.50
C GLY A 122 -1.94 6.30 20.66
N ALA A 123 -2.25 5.98 21.91
CA ALA A 123 -3.08 4.84 22.27
C ALA A 123 -4.31 5.30 23.07
N ILE A 124 -5.47 4.75 22.75
CA ILE A 124 -6.71 4.97 23.51
C ILE A 124 -7.19 3.66 24.13
N GLY A 125 -7.78 3.73 25.34
CA GLY A 125 -8.33 2.55 26.00
C GLY A 125 -8.36 2.64 27.54
N PRO A 126 -8.79 1.54 28.21
CA PRO A 126 -9.29 0.30 27.58
C PRO A 126 -10.66 0.48 26.93
N LEU A 127 -10.87 -0.16 25.78
CA LEU A 127 -12.17 -0.28 25.11
C LEU A 127 -12.65 -1.72 25.19
N LYS A 128 -13.67 -1.99 26.00
CA LYS A 128 -14.29 -3.31 26.12
C LYS A 128 -15.27 -3.56 24.97
N VAL A 129 -15.00 -4.59 24.18
CA VAL A 129 -15.84 -5.00 23.04
C VAL A 129 -16.40 -6.40 23.31
N ASN A 130 -17.71 -6.55 23.14
CA ASN A 130 -18.48 -7.79 23.28
C ASN A 130 -18.99 -8.22 21.88
N GLY A 131 -18.06 -8.50 20.97
CA GLY A 131 -18.30 -8.88 19.59
C GLY A 131 -18.18 -10.38 19.31
N GLU A 132 -18.55 -10.79 18.10
CA GLU A 132 -18.38 -12.18 17.64
C GLU A 132 -16.90 -12.55 17.46
N TYR A 133 -16.11 -11.64 16.88
CA TYR A 133 -14.68 -11.83 16.60
C TYR A 133 -13.75 -11.13 17.60
N ALA A 134 -14.31 -10.36 18.54
CA ALA A 134 -13.57 -9.55 19.48
C ALA A 134 -14.30 -9.52 20.83
N ASN A 135 -13.76 -10.17 21.85
CA ASN A 135 -14.44 -10.32 23.16
C ASN A 135 -13.50 -10.07 24.33
N ARG A 136 -12.93 -8.86 24.40
CA ARG A 136 -12.02 -8.42 25.47
C ARG A 136 -11.89 -6.90 25.50
N GLU A 137 -11.04 -6.41 26.41
CA GLU A 137 -10.57 -5.03 26.40
C GLU A 137 -9.43 -4.84 25.42
N TYR A 138 -9.49 -3.74 24.66
CA TYR A 138 -8.50 -3.40 23.66
C TYR A 138 -7.88 -2.03 23.96
N VAL A 139 -6.58 -1.93 23.70
CA VAL A 139 -5.87 -0.67 23.53
C VAL A 139 -5.77 -0.42 22.03
N VAL A 140 -6.35 0.67 21.55
CA VAL A 140 -6.45 0.96 20.11
C VAL A 140 -5.38 2.00 19.74
N PRO A 141 -4.46 1.68 18.82
CA PRO A 141 -3.51 2.64 18.30
C PRO A 141 -4.22 3.61 17.35
N MET A 142 -3.92 4.90 17.47
CA MET A 142 -4.45 5.94 16.60
C MET A 142 -3.33 6.88 16.19
N ALA A 143 -3.20 7.08 14.89
CA ALA A 143 -2.28 8.04 14.30
C ALA A 143 -3.05 9.35 14.07
N THR A 144 -2.63 10.49 14.64
CA THR A 144 -3.27 11.80 14.38
C THR A 144 -2.35 13.00 14.67
N HIS A 145 -2.52 14.10 13.93
CA HIS A 145 -2.00 15.43 14.29
C HIS A 145 -3.03 16.32 14.99
N GLU A 146 -4.29 15.89 15.08
CA GLU A 146 -5.36 16.67 15.68
C GLU A 146 -5.25 16.66 17.22
N GLY A 147 -5.09 17.84 17.81
CA GLY A 147 -5.06 18.03 19.25
C GLY A 147 -6.36 17.58 19.90
N ALA A 148 -6.28 17.10 21.15
CA ALA A 148 -7.41 16.62 21.94
C ALA A 148 -8.19 15.39 21.41
N LEU A 149 -7.99 14.96 20.15
CA LEU A 149 -8.70 13.82 19.57
C LEU A 149 -8.49 12.53 20.38
N LEU A 150 -7.22 12.18 20.66
CA LEU A 150 -6.87 11.02 21.49
C LEU A 150 -7.48 11.10 22.90
N ALA A 151 -7.45 12.28 23.52
CA ALA A 151 -8.00 12.48 24.85
C ALA A 151 -9.53 12.29 24.86
N SER A 152 -10.22 12.81 23.84
CA SER A 152 -11.66 12.65 23.67
C SER A 152 -12.06 11.19 23.46
N TYR A 153 -11.38 10.48 22.55
CA TYR A 153 -11.62 9.06 22.30
C TYR A 153 -11.30 8.18 23.51
N SER A 154 -10.20 8.48 24.24
CA SER A 154 -9.85 7.77 25.47
C SER A 154 -10.91 7.94 26.56
N ARG A 155 -11.47 9.14 26.73
CA ARG A 155 -12.59 9.39 27.64
C ARG A 155 -13.83 8.59 27.24
N GLY A 156 -14.18 8.58 25.94
CA GLY A 156 -15.30 7.79 25.42
C GLY A 156 -15.11 6.28 25.62
N ALA A 157 -13.92 5.75 25.33
CA ALA A 157 -13.59 4.34 25.54
C ALA A 157 -13.73 3.93 27.01
N LYS A 158 -13.23 4.75 27.94
CA LYS A 158 -13.38 4.50 29.38
C LYS A 158 -14.84 4.52 29.82
N ALA A 159 -15.63 5.46 29.32
CA ALA A 159 -17.07 5.52 29.64
C ALA A 159 -17.81 4.28 29.14
N ILE A 160 -17.55 3.83 27.91
CA ILE A 160 -18.13 2.60 27.34
C ILE A 160 -17.73 1.37 28.17
N THR A 161 -16.44 1.26 28.50
CA THR A 161 -15.93 0.13 29.29
C THR A 161 -16.53 0.09 30.69
N ALA A 162 -16.63 1.24 31.36
CA ALA A 162 -17.28 1.36 32.66
C ALA A 162 -18.78 0.99 32.59
N GLY A 163 -19.44 1.26 31.46
CA GLY A 163 -20.81 0.86 31.18
C GLY A 163 -21.03 -0.62 30.81
N GLY A 164 -19.98 -1.47 30.89
CA GLY A 164 -20.08 -2.90 30.59
C GLY A 164 -19.57 -3.30 29.20
N GLY A 165 -19.15 -2.34 28.38
CA GLY A 165 -18.60 -2.54 27.04
C GLY A 165 -19.63 -2.39 25.91
N VAL A 166 -19.14 -2.41 24.67
CA VAL A 166 -19.96 -2.26 23.47
C VAL A 166 -20.19 -3.59 22.77
N THR A 167 -21.45 -3.90 22.44
CA THR A 167 -21.81 -5.11 21.66
C THR A 167 -21.79 -4.78 20.17
N THR A 168 -21.03 -5.55 19.38
CA THR A 168 -20.88 -5.32 17.93
C THR A 168 -21.06 -6.62 17.15
N ARG A 169 -21.60 -6.54 15.93
CA ARG A 169 -21.80 -7.69 15.01
C ARG A 169 -21.51 -7.27 13.57
N ILE A 170 -20.96 -8.18 12.77
CA ILE A 170 -20.66 -7.94 11.35
C ILE A 170 -21.83 -8.47 10.52
N LYS A 171 -22.57 -7.59 9.85
CA LYS A 171 -23.74 -7.99 9.02
C LYS A 171 -23.33 -8.50 7.64
N THR A 172 -22.28 -7.95 7.05
CA THR A 172 -21.84 -8.29 5.70
C THR A 172 -20.37 -7.93 5.54
N ARG A 173 -19.60 -8.83 4.94
CA ARG A 173 -18.25 -8.57 4.42
C ARG A 173 -18.32 -8.63 2.89
N CYS A 174 -18.01 -7.52 2.24
CA CYS A 174 -18.06 -7.45 0.79
C CYS A 174 -17.28 -6.23 0.30
N MET A 175 -16.27 -6.46 -0.53
CA MET A 175 -15.62 -5.41 -1.31
C MET A 175 -16.24 -5.40 -2.71
N VAL A 176 -16.53 -4.20 -3.23
CA VAL A 176 -17.35 -4.02 -4.44
C VAL A 176 -16.59 -3.28 -5.53
N ARG A 177 -16.79 -3.69 -6.79
CA ARG A 177 -16.40 -2.97 -8.00
C ARG A 177 -17.60 -2.90 -8.95
N ALA A 178 -17.81 -1.74 -9.59
CA ALA A 178 -18.96 -1.53 -10.47
C ALA A 178 -18.53 -0.99 -11.84
N PRO A 179 -18.13 -1.85 -12.78
CA PRO A 179 -17.99 -1.44 -14.18
C PRO A 179 -19.32 -0.99 -14.80
N VAL A 180 -19.21 -0.25 -15.90
CA VAL A 180 -20.33 0.28 -16.68
C VAL A 180 -20.21 -0.16 -18.14
N PHE A 181 -21.29 -0.70 -18.68
CA PHE A 181 -21.47 -1.01 -20.10
C PHE A 181 -22.29 0.10 -20.73
N ILE A 182 -21.84 0.64 -21.86
CA ILE A 182 -22.50 1.76 -22.54
C ILE A 182 -22.94 1.26 -23.92
N PHE A 183 -24.21 1.47 -24.24
CA PHE A 183 -24.83 1.03 -25.48
C PHE A 183 -25.23 2.22 -26.35
N ASP A 184 -25.42 1.99 -27.65
CA ASP A 184 -25.80 3.04 -28.59
C ASP A 184 -27.22 3.55 -28.36
N ASN A 185 -28.14 2.67 -27.96
CA ASN A 185 -29.52 3.01 -27.66
C ASN A 185 -30.02 2.33 -26.38
N ILE A 186 -31.20 2.76 -25.90
CA ILE A 186 -31.78 2.28 -24.65
C ILE A 186 -32.37 0.86 -24.77
N ALA A 187 -32.77 0.45 -25.97
CA ALA A 187 -33.33 -0.87 -26.21
C ALA A 187 -32.24 -1.94 -26.01
N ASP A 188 -31.07 -1.75 -26.61
CA ASP A 188 -29.91 -2.65 -26.44
C ASP A 188 -29.48 -2.73 -24.97
N ALA A 189 -29.44 -1.59 -24.27
CA ALA A 189 -29.13 -1.55 -22.85
C ALA A 189 -30.15 -2.34 -22.01
N ASN A 190 -31.44 -2.28 -22.37
CA ASN A 190 -32.50 -3.02 -21.68
C ASN A 190 -32.44 -4.52 -21.97
N ASP A 191 -32.13 -4.91 -23.21
CA ASP A 191 -31.94 -6.32 -23.58
C ASP A 191 -30.75 -6.92 -22.83
N PHE A 192 -29.63 -6.19 -22.77
CA PHE A 192 -28.48 -6.58 -21.96
C PHE A 192 -28.80 -6.62 -20.46
N TYR A 193 -29.51 -5.62 -19.93
CA TYR A 193 -29.94 -5.57 -18.53
C TYR A 193 -30.76 -6.82 -18.15
N ARG A 194 -31.71 -7.21 -19.02
CA ARG A 194 -32.54 -8.41 -18.84
C ARG A 194 -31.71 -9.68 -18.91
N TRP A 195 -30.84 -9.80 -19.91
CA TRP A 195 -29.92 -10.93 -20.05
C TRP A 195 -29.01 -11.08 -18.82
N ALA A 196 -28.42 -9.97 -18.35
CA ALA A 196 -27.58 -9.95 -17.17
C ALA A 196 -28.36 -10.27 -15.88
N HIS A 197 -29.67 -10.02 -15.81
CA HIS A 197 -30.52 -10.38 -14.66
C HIS A 197 -30.93 -11.84 -14.60
N GLN A 198 -30.76 -12.60 -15.69
CA GLN A 198 -31.13 -14.01 -15.72
C GLN A 198 -30.31 -14.82 -14.69
N ALA A 199 -30.97 -15.75 -14.00
CA ALA A 199 -30.33 -16.58 -12.99
C ALA A 199 -29.16 -17.39 -13.58
N ASP A 200 -29.32 -17.91 -14.79
CA ASP A 200 -28.30 -18.70 -15.49
C ASP A 200 -27.07 -17.85 -15.82
N THR A 201 -27.26 -16.63 -16.32
CA THR A 201 -26.17 -15.68 -16.59
C THR A 201 -25.43 -15.33 -15.28
N GLN A 202 -26.17 -15.03 -14.23
CA GLN A 202 -25.62 -14.72 -12.91
C GLN A 202 -24.81 -15.89 -12.33
N ALA A 203 -25.33 -17.12 -12.48
CA ALA A 203 -24.65 -18.34 -12.04
C ALA A 203 -23.37 -18.60 -12.85
N ALA A 204 -23.42 -18.45 -14.17
CA ALA A 204 -22.26 -18.65 -15.04
C ALA A 204 -21.14 -17.63 -14.78
N VAL A 205 -21.50 -16.37 -14.48
CA VAL A 205 -20.53 -15.35 -14.07
C VAL A 205 -19.91 -15.73 -12.73
N LYS A 206 -20.70 -16.11 -11.73
CA LYS A 206 -20.20 -16.56 -10.43
C LYS A 206 -19.25 -17.75 -10.56
N ASP A 207 -19.62 -18.75 -11.35
CA ASP A 207 -18.78 -19.93 -11.63
C ASP A 207 -17.45 -19.53 -12.28
N THR A 208 -17.48 -18.60 -13.25
CA THR A 208 -16.26 -18.02 -13.84
C THR A 208 -15.38 -17.37 -12.79
N LEU A 209 -15.96 -16.62 -11.84
CA LEU A 209 -15.21 -16.00 -10.75
C LEU A 209 -14.63 -17.04 -9.78
N HIS A 210 -15.40 -18.05 -9.39
CA HIS A 210 -14.96 -19.11 -8.47
C HIS A 210 -13.84 -19.98 -9.05
N LYS A 211 -13.85 -20.22 -10.37
CA LYS A 211 -12.79 -20.97 -11.06
C LYS A 211 -11.46 -20.21 -11.10
N ASN A 212 -11.50 -18.88 -11.22
CA ASN A 212 -10.30 -18.06 -11.43
C ASN A 212 -9.80 -17.39 -10.14
N ILE A 213 -10.63 -17.27 -9.11
CA ILE A 213 -10.27 -16.63 -7.84
C ILE A 213 -10.43 -17.63 -6.71
N GLY A 214 -9.29 -18.05 -6.16
CA GLY A 214 -9.26 -18.99 -5.04
C GLY A 214 -9.98 -18.48 -3.79
N HIS A 215 -10.53 -19.41 -3.02
CA HIS A 215 -11.20 -19.19 -1.73
C HIS A 215 -12.46 -18.33 -1.77
N LEU A 216 -13.07 -18.16 -2.96
CA LEU A 216 -14.44 -17.65 -3.06
C LEU A 216 -15.43 -18.81 -2.97
N THR A 217 -16.49 -18.62 -2.19
CA THR A 217 -17.66 -19.51 -2.15
C THR A 217 -18.87 -18.73 -2.70
N GLU A 218 -19.98 -19.40 -2.93
CA GLU A 218 -21.17 -18.77 -3.51
C GLU A 218 -21.76 -17.65 -2.64
N GLU A 219 -21.75 -17.84 -1.32
CA GLU A 219 -22.14 -16.85 -0.31
C GLU A 219 -21.25 -15.59 -0.32
N HIS A 220 -20.01 -15.72 -0.81
CA HIS A 220 -19.04 -14.63 -0.88
C HIS A 220 -19.18 -13.78 -2.14
N THR A 221 -19.92 -14.22 -3.17
CA THR A 221 -20.03 -13.49 -4.44
C THR A 221 -21.44 -12.90 -4.62
N ARG A 222 -21.49 -11.57 -4.72
CA ARG A 222 -22.72 -10.81 -4.97
C ARG A 222 -22.63 -10.10 -6.29
N LEU A 223 -23.68 -10.19 -7.08
CA LEU A 223 -23.82 -9.46 -8.33
C LEU A 223 -25.10 -8.65 -8.27
N ARG A 224 -25.01 -7.37 -8.63
CA ARG A 224 -26.16 -6.46 -8.73
C ARG A 224 -26.08 -5.73 -10.03
N VAL A 225 -27.18 -5.74 -10.78
CA VAL A 225 -27.26 -5.08 -12.09
C VAL A 225 -28.24 -3.92 -11.96
N PHE A 226 -27.86 -2.77 -12.48
CA PHE A 226 -28.67 -1.54 -12.44
C PHE A 226 -28.51 -0.80 -13.76
N GLN A 227 -29.61 -0.41 -14.38
CA GLN A 227 -29.58 0.37 -15.62
C GLN A 227 -29.89 1.84 -15.34
N THR A 228 -29.19 2.73 -16.05
CA THR A 228 -29.50 4.16 -16.13
C THR A 228 -29.35 4.58 -17.58
N ASP A 229 -30.48 4.92 -18.23
CA ASP A 229 -30.52 5.26 -19.66
C ASP A 229 -29.84 4.16 -20.51
N ARG A 230 -28.88 4.51 -21.37
CA ARG A 230 -28.12 3.57 -22.22
C ARG A 230 -26.92 2.94 -21.51
N LYS A 231 -26.87 3.02 -20.18
CA LYS A 231 -25.76 2.52 -19.37
C LYS A 231 -26.24 1.43 -18.43
N VAL A 232 -25.53 0.31 -18.40
CA VAL A 232 -25.78 -0.78 -17.46
C VAL A 232 -24.59 -0.91 -16.51
N HIS A 233 -24.85 -0.64 -15.24
CA HIS A 233 -23.90 -0.80 -14.14
C HIS A 233 -24.04 -2.20 -13.57
N ILE A 234 -22.91 -2.92 -13.45
CA ILE A 234 -22.89 -4.23 -12.83
C ILE A 234 -21.91 -4.19 -11.66
N SER A 235 -22.44 -4.27 -10.45
CA SER A 235 -21.68 -4.32 -9.22
C SER A 235 -21.35 -5.77 -8.90
N VAL A 236 -20.07 -6.12 -8.98
CA VAL A 236 -19.52 -7.36 -8.45
C VAL A 236 -18.96 -7.11 -7.05
N GLY A 237 -19.40 -7.92 -6.11
CA GLY A 237 -18.98 -7.91 -4.72
C GLY A 237 -18.39 -9.26 -4.34
N ILE A 238 -17.22 -9.24 -3.70
CA ILE A 238 -16.56 -10.45 -3.20
C ILE A 238 -16.18 -10.30 -1.72
N ASP A 239 -16.21 -11.39 -0.95
CA ASP A 239 -15.54 -11.41 0.36
C ASP A 239 -14.02 -11.56 0.14
N SER A 240 -13.28 -10.52 0.50
CA SER A 240 -11.82 -10.51 0.42
C SER A 240 -11.13 -11.11 1.65
N GLN A 241 -11.92 -11.63 2.60
CA GLN A 241 -11.46 -12.14 3.90
C GLN A 241 -10.68 -11.05 4.65
N ASP A 242 -9.44 -11.33 5.05
CA ASP A 242 -8.62 -10.40 5.82
C ASP A 242 -7.99 -9.29 4.98
N ALA A 243 -7.99 -9.42 3.64
CA ALA A 243 -7.48 -8.39 2.76
C ALA A 243 -8.53 -7.28 2.57
N ALA A 244 -8.09 -6.03 2.40
CA ALA A 244 -8.97 -4.93 2.01
C ALA A 244 -9.67 -5.18 0.65
N GLY A 245 -9.05 -5.97 -0.25
CA GLY A 245 -9.76 -6.56 -1.39
C GLY A 245 -9.82 -5.75 -2.68
N GLN A 246 -9.30 -4.52 -2.74
CA GLN A 246 -9.39 -3.63 -3.92
C GLN A 246 -8.84 -4.27 -5.21
N ASN A 247 -7.64 -4.86 -5.15
CA ASN A 247 -7.03 -5.50 -6.32
C ASN A 247 -7.79 -6.77 -6.72
N LYS A 248 -8.21 -7.56 -5.73
CA LYS A 248 -8.95 -8.82 -5.95
C LYS A 248 -10.31 -8.56 -6.61
N VAL A 249 -11.07 -7.55 -6.14
CA VAL A 249 -12.37 -7.20 -6.73
C VAL A 249 -12.22 -6.54 -8.11
N THR A 250 -11.10 -5.85 -8.34
CA THR A 250 -10.79 -5.29 -9.67
C THR A 250 -10.54 -6.40 -10.67
N TYR A 251 -9.77 -7.43 -10.30
CA TYR A 251 -9.58 -8.62 -11.12
C TYR A 251 -10.89 -9.38 -11.36
N ALA A 252 -11.75 -9.51 -10.33
CA ALA A 252 -13.08 -10.07 -10.47
C ALA A 252 -13.94 -9.28 -11.47
N GLY A 253 -13.91 -7.94 -11.39
CA GLY A 253 -14.59 -7.06 -12.33
C GLY A 253 -14.10 -7.26 -13.77
N ASP A 254 -12.79 -7.42 -13.97
CA ASP A 254 -12.22 -7.71 -15.30
C ASP A 254 -12.68 -9.06 -15.86
N LEU A 255 -12.64 -10.13 -15.06
CA LEU A 255 -13.13 -11.45 -15.46
C LEU A 255 -14.62 -11.43 -15.83
N MET A 256 -15.44 -10.77 -15.02
CA MET A 256 -16.87 -10.58 -15.29
C MET A 256 -17.08 -9.82 -16.60
N MET A 257 -16.35 -8.72 -16.82
CA MET A 257 -16.45 -7.96 -18.06
C MET A 257 -16.03 -8.76 -19.28
N ARG A 258 -15.00 -9.62 -19.18
CA ARG A 258 -14.59 -10.51 -20.28
C ARG A 258 -15.62 -11.57 -20.60
N TYR A 259 -16.37 -12.04 -19.61
CA TYR A 259 -17.48 -12.98 -19.84
C TYR A 259 -18.69 -12.31 -20.50
N MET A 260 -18.95 -11.04 -20.16
CA MET A 260 -20.15 -10.31 -20.59
C MET A 260 -19.98 -9.49 -21.88
N LYS A 261 -18.77 -9.44 -22.45
CA LYS A 261 -18.48 -8.83 -23.75
C LYS A 261 -18.66 -9.85 -24.86
#